data_AF-A0A6B2PWR4-F1
#
_entry.id   AF-A0A6B2PWR4-F1
#
_cell.length_a   1.000
_cell.length_b   1.000
_cell.length_c   1.000
_cell.angle_alpha   90.00
_cell.angle_beta   90.00
_cell.angle_gamma   90.00
#
_symmetry.space_group_name_H-M   'P 1'
#
loop_
_entity.id
_entity.type
_entity.pdbx_description
1 polymer ?
#
loop_
_entity_poly.entity_id
_entity_poly.type
_entity_poly.pdbx_seq_one_letter_code
_entity_poly.pdbx_strand_id
1 'polypeptide(L)'
;YQAAVNVTIEVEVTPVNESGAAIGNPMLKQIILKGSAKSRQTVGATLDMVTFQGRCSVRARRLTPTPAVTTVVDEVKWQALYGAYPLQSTVYEHETVFRARTYATTGALSVKSRKINFDLQRMLPTFKNGAMTTELFPTSSFADALVSMALDDKIGRRTIDEIDLENIYRTYNDVVDYFGTPLAAEFCTTIDDTNLSFEELVTNLCDAVFCTAYRQNNKLKLYFERPTDNSVMLFNFRNIIPDSYKHDLTFGVMDDYDGLIYEYTDPADDSRINIYLPDKGAKNPKEVKSVGVRNKWQAHFNAYRLWNKLRFQRKSITFDAAPESELLVLRDRIAVADYRNGIHQSGEVVQQEGLILTLSHDVDFIAGKS
;
A
#
# COMPACT_ATOMS: atom_id res chain seq x y z
N TYR A 1 -14.21 38.86 3.42
CA TYR A 1 -14.82 37.52 3.31
C TYR A 1 -14.71 37.04 1.87
N GLN A 2 -14.01 35.94 1.64
CA GLN A 2 -13.94 35.31 0.31
C GLN A 2 -15.03 34.25 0.24
N ALA A 3 -15.98 34.42 -0.69
CA ALA A 3 -17.08 33.47 -0.89
C ALA A 3 -16.73 32.52 -2.04
N ALA A 4 -17.03 31.24 -1.87
CA ALA A 4 -16.96 30.27 -2.96
C ALA A 4 -18.10 30.56 -3.95
N VAL A 5 -17.78 30.61 -5.25
CA VAL A 5 -18.76 30.72 -6.33
C VAL A 5 -18.81 29.39 -7.06
N ASN A 6 -20.01 28.81 -7.17
CA ASN A 6 -20.22 27.59 -7.93
C ASN A 6 -20.82 27.94 -9.29
N VAL A 7 -20.33 27.30 -10.34
CA VAL A 7 -20.78 27.51 -11.71
C VAL A 7 -21.41 26.22 -12.23
N THR A 8 -22.68 26.27 -12.62
CA THR A 8 -23.36 25.13 -13.24
C THR A 8 -23.26 25.23 -14.74
N ILE A 9 -22.77 24.17 -15.37
CA ILE A 9 -22.64 24.01 -16.81
C ILE A 9 -23.55 22.85 -17.23
N GLU A 10 -24.26 23.04 -18.33
CA GLU A 10 -25.00 21.99 -19.00
C GLU A 10 -24.30 21.63 -20.31
N VAL A 11 -24.04 20.34 -20.48
CA VAL A 11 -23.48 19.77 -21.69
C VAL A 11 -24.59 19.02 -22.42
N GLU A 12 -24.73 19.32 -23.69
CA GLU A 12 -25.66 18.71 -24.63
C GLU A 12 -24.88 17.87 -25.64
N VAL A 13 -25.26 16.61 -25.78
CA VAL A 13 -24.72 15.68 -26.77
C VAL A 13 -25.86 15.26 -27.69
N THR A 14 -25.74 15.56 -28.98
CA THR A 14 -26.73 15.19 -30.00
C THR A 14 -26.10 14.24 -31.01
N PRO A 15 -26.66 13.04 -31.24
CA PRO A 15 -26.19 12.18 -32.33
C PRO A 15 -26.44 12.84 -33.68
N VAL A 16 -25.51 12.70 -34.63
CA VAL A 16 -25.61 13.32 -35.97
C VAL A 16 -25.29 12.32 -37.08
N ASN A 17 -25.87 12.54 -38.26
CA ASN A 17 -25.60 11.76 -39.46
C ASN A 17 -24.26 12.18 -40.11
N GLU A 18 -23.89 11.53 -41.22
CA GLU A 18 -22.66 11.85 -41.95
C GLU A 18 -22.60 13.31 -42.44
N SER A 19 -23.77 13.90 -42.73
CA SER A 19 -23.94 15.29 -43.15
C SER A 19 -24.04 16.28 -41.98
N GLY A 20 -23.95 15.82 -40.72
CA GLY A 20 -24.05 16.66 -39.52
C GLY A 20 -25.47 17.00 -39.06
N ALA A 21 -26.52 16.46 -39.68
CA ALA A 21 -27.90 16.64 -39.23
C ALA A 21 -28.20 15.76 -38.02
N ALA A 22 -28.94 16.28 -37.05
CA ALA A 22 -29.29 15.56 -35.83
C ALA A 22 -30.10 14.29 -36.11
N ILE A 23 -29.65 13.16 -35.59
CA ILE A 23 -30.38 11.89 -35.57
C ILE A 23 -30.73 11.59 -34.11
N GLY A 24 -31.92 11.99 -33.66
CA GLY A 24 -32.40 11.68 -32.32
C GLY A 24 -32.32 12.85 -31.34
N ASN A 25 -32.75 12.57 -30.10
CA ASN A 25 -32.94 13.60 -29.09
C ASN A 25 -31.61 14.02 -28.45
N PRO A 26 -31.46 15.32 -28.13
CA PRO A 26 -30.30 15.81 -27.41
C PRO A 26 -30.29 15.25 -25.99
N MET A 27 -29.13 14.73 -25.58
CA MET A 27 -28.90 14.20 -24.25
C MET A 27 -28.19 15.27 -23.43
N LEU A 28 -28.77 15.63 -22.29
CA LEU A 28 -28.31 16.72 -21.44
C LEU A 28 -27.73 16.15 -20.15
N LYS A 29 -26.59 16.68 -19.73
CA LYS A 29 -26.02 16.39 -18.41
C LYS A 29 -25.39 17.64 -17.83
N GLN A 30 -25.61 17.85 -16.54
CA GLN A 30 -25.13 19.03 -15.83
C GLN A 30 -23.93 18.68 -14.96
N ILE A 31 -23.00 19.62 -14.85
CA ILE A 31 -21.85 19.56 -13.95
C ILE A 31 -21.73 20.87 -13.18
N ILE A 32 -21.32 20.76 -11.91
CA ILE A 32 -21.13 21.91 -11.03
C ILE A 32 -19.64 22.06 -10.78
N LEU A 33 -19.06 23.15 -11.27
CA LEU A 33 -17.72 23.59 -10.89
C LEU A 33 -17.80 24.23 -9.51
N LYS A 34 -17.16 23.60 -8.52
CA LYS A 34 -17.14 24.09 -7.14
C LYS A 34 -15.98 25.05 -6.94
N GLY A 35 -16.28 26.32 -6.67
CA GLY A 35 -15.26 27.31 -6.33
C GLY A 35 -14.68 27.09 -4.92
N SER A 36 -13.52 27.71 -4.66
CA SER A 36 -12.89 27.68 -3.35
C SER A 36 -13.01 29.02 -2.62
N ALA A 37 -13.37 28.97 -1.34
CA ALA A 37 -13.32 30.14 -0.46
C ALA A 37 -11.89 30.47 0.01
N LYS A 38 -10.91 29.61 -0.27
CA LYS A 38 -9.52 29.72 0.22
C LYS A 38 -8.49 29.91 -0.89
N SER A 39 -8.75 29.41 -2.10
CA SER A 39 -7.82 29.45 -3.24
C SER A 39 -8.45 30.14 -4.45
N ARG A 40 -7.64 30.85 -5.23
CA ARG A 40 -8.01 31.45 -6.53
C ARG A 40 -7.52 30.63 -7.73
N GLN A 41 -7.06 29.41 -7.49
CA GLN A 41 -6.62 28.52 -8.57
C GLN A 41 -7.80 28.11 -9.46
N THR A 42 -7.50 27.89 -10.74
CA THR A 42 -8.46 27.35 -11.71
C THR A 42 -8.97 25.99 -11.23
N VAL A 43 -10.29 25.81 -11.26
CA VAL A 43 -10.92 24.51 -10.96
C VAL A 43 -11.34 23.87 -12.27
N GLY A 44 -10.95 22.61 -12.46
CA GLY A 44 -11.38 21.79 -13.59
C GLY A 44 -12.43 20.78 -13.15
N ALA A 45 -13.28 20.35 -14.07
CA ALA A 45 -14.10 19.17 -13.89
C ALA A 45 -14.27 18.43 -15.22
N THR A 46 -14.25 17.11 -15.15
CA THR A 46 -14.49 16.23 -16.29
C THR A 46 -15.91 15.66 -16.18
N LEU A 47 -16.61 15.64 -17.31
CA LEU A 47 -17.95 15.09 -17.39
C LEU A 47 -17.97 13.90 -18.35
N ASP A 48 -18.26 12.73 -17.81
CA ASP A 48 -18.39 11.52 -18.63
C ASP A 48 -19.85 11.31 -19.06
N MET A 49 -20.04 11.02 -20.34
CA MET A 49 -21.33 10.71 -20.95
C MET A 49 -21.17 9.53 -21.90
N VAL A 50 -21.76 8.38 -21.55
CA VAL A 50 -21.82 7.20 -22.41
C VAL A 50 -23.23 7.10 -22.95
N THR A 51 -23.44 7.71 -24.11
CA THR A 51 -24.80 7.96 -24.61
C THR A 51 -25.15 7.16 -25.86
N PHE A 52 -24.19 6.96 -26.75
CA PHE A 52 -24.35 6.17 -27.98
C PHE A 52 -22.98 5.95 -28.66
N GLN A 53 -22.94 5.11 -29.68
CA GLN A 53 -21.77 4.98 -30.57
C GLN A 53 -22.09 5.62 -31.93
N GLY A 54 -21.26 6.56 -32.37
CA GLY A 54 -21.42 7.25 -33.65
C GLY A 54 -20.93 8.69 -33.60
N ARG A 55 -21.19 9.45 -34.68
CA ARG A 55 -20.86 10.88 -34.73
C ARG A 55 -21.81 11.68 -33.83
N CYS A 56 -21.28 12.61 -33.04
CA CYS A 56 -22.05 13.57 -32.24
C CYS A 56 -21.69 15.01 -32.58
N SER A 57 -22.63 15.91 -32.32
CA SER A 57 -22.37 17.31 -32.00
C SER A 57 -22.42 17.49 -30.48
N VAL A 58 -21.48 18.24 -29.92
CA VAL A 58 -21.41 18.53 -28.49
C VAL A 58 -21.44 20.04 -28.29
N ARG A 59 -22.31 20.51 -27.39
CA ARG A 59 -22.42 21.91 -26.98
C ARG A 59 -22.37 22.00 -25.47
N ALA A 60 -21.76 23.05 -24.93
CA ALA A 60 -21.90 23.38 -23.51
C ALA A 60 -22.38 24.80 -23.35
N ARG A 61 -23.20 25.01 -22.33
CA ARG A 61 -23.67 26.34 -21.92
C ARG A 61 -23.60 26.47 -20.41
N ARG A 62 -23.26 27.67 -19.95
CA ARG A 62 -23.36 28.04 -18.54
C ARG A 62 -24.83 28.31 -18.20
N LEU A 63 -25.31 27.76 -17.09
CA LEU A 63 -26.67 28.00 -16.58
C LEU A 63 -26.73 29.08 -15.49
N THR A 64 -25.68 29.16 -14.67
CA THR A 64 -25.59 30.19 -13.61
C THR A 64 -25.27 31.57 -14.20
N PRO A 65 -25.87 32.66 -13.71
CA PRO A 65 -25.51 34.01 -14.13
C PRO A 65 -24.08 34.39 -13.68
N THR A 66 -23.45 35.29 -14.43
CA THR A 66 -22.18 35.93 -14.03
C THR A 66 -22.41 36.78 -12.78
N PRO A 67 -21.61 36.62 -11.70
CA PRO A 67 -21.72 37.48 -10.52
C PRO A 67 -21.45 38.94 -10.90
N ALA A 68 -22.18 39.87 -10.30
CA ALA A 68 -21.95 41.31 -10.49
C ALA A 68 -20.64 41.82 -9.86
N VAL A 69 -19.90 40.95 -9.16
CA VAL A 69 -18.69 41.29 -8.40
C VAL A 69 -17.46 41.07 -9.27
N THR A 70 -16.73 42.15 -9.58
CA THR A 70 -15.55 42.14 -10.48
C THR A 70 -14.32 41.43 -9.91
N THR A 71 -14.33 41.07 -8.63
CA THR A 71 -13.21 40.36 -7.97
C THR A 71 -13.29 38.84 -8.12
N VAL A 72 -14.37 38.31 -8.71
CA VAL A 72 -14.54 36.87 -8.96
C VAL A 72 -14.08 36.59 -10.39
N VAL A 73 -13.15 35.65 -10.53
CA VAL A 73 -12.79 35.08 -11.84
C VAL A 73 -13.68 33.87 -12.06
N ASP A 74 -14.62 33.94 -13.01
CA ASP A 74 -15.61 32.91 -13.31
C ASP A 74 -15.61 32.49 -14.79
N GLU A 75 -14.51 32.78 -15.50
CA GLU A 75 -14.32 32.43 -16.90
C GLU A 75 -14.29 30.90 -17.07
N VAL A 76 -15.23 30.38 -17.86
CA VAL A 76 -15.31 28.95 -18.20
C VAL A 76 -14.71 28.74 -19.58
N LYS A 77 -13.71 27.86 -19.68
CA LYS A 77 -13.06 27.48 -20.94
C LYS A 77 -13.28 26.00 -21.24
N TRP A 78 -13.57 25.70 -22.50
CA TRP A 78 -13.55 24.33 -22.99
C TRP A 78 -12.10 23.86 -23.10
N GLN A 79 -11.68 22.92 -22.26
CA GLN A 79 -10.31 22.42 -22.28
C GLN A 79 -10.11 21.34 -23.36
N ALA A 80 -10.91 20.28 -23.33
CA ALA A 80 -10.79 19.16 -24.26
C ALA A 80 -12.12 18.41 -24.40
N LEU A 81 -12.31 17.76 -25.55
CA LEU A 81 -13.37 16.79 -25.80
C LEU A 81 -12.70 15.49 -26.26
N TYR A 82 -13.02 14.39 -25.59
CA TYR A 82 -12.54 13.06 -25.96
C TYR A 82 -13.70 12.19 -26.39
N GLY A 83 -13.54 11.52 -27.52
CA GLY A 83 -14.38 10.40 -27.92
C GLY A 83 -13.61 9.11 -27.66
N ALA A 84 -14.21 8.18 -26.91
CA ALA A 84 -13.68 6.85 -26.70
C ALA A 84 -14.57 5.84 -27.42
N TYR A 85 -13.95 4.88 -28.09
CA TYR A 85 -14.64 3.72 -28.66
C TYR A 85 -13.78 2.48 -28.43
N PRO A 86 -14.39 1.32 -28.13
CA PRO A 86 -13.64 0.08 -28.01
C PRO A 86 -13.03 -0.29 -29.36
N LEU A 87 -11.76 -0.68 -29.37
CA LEU A 87 -11.13 -1.21 -30.58
C LEU A 87 -11.81 -2.54 -30.94
N GLN A 88 -12.34 -2.64 -32.17
CA GLN A 88 -13.13 -3.81 -32.61
C GLN A 88 -12.32 -5.11 -32.70
N SER A 89 -11.00 -5.03 -32.85
CA SER A 89 -10.13 -6.20 -32.91
C SER A 89 -8.74 -5.84 -32.42
N THR A 90 -8.43 -6.31 -31.22
CA THR A 90 -7.12 -6.85 -30.80
C THR A 90 -7.28 -7.28 -29.34
N VAL A 91 -7.43 -8.57 -29.10
CA VAL A 91 -7.16 -9.14 -27.77
C VAL A 91 -5.64 -9.18 -27.66
N TYR A 92 -5.09 -8.30 -26.83
CA TYR A 92 -3.71 -8.41 -26.41
C TYR A 92 -3.69 -9.23 -25.14
N GLU A 93 -3.04 -10.39 -25.17
CA GLU A 93 -3.11 -11.39 -24.09
C GLU A 93 -2.58 -10.87 -22.75
N HIS A 94 -1.62 -9.95 -22.78
CA HIS A 94 -0.96 -9.41 -21.58
C HIS A 94 -0.95 -7.88 -21.50
N GLU A 95 -1.58 -7.18 -22.45
CA GLU A 95 -1.45 -5.73 -22.58
C GLU A 95 -2.81 -5.04 -22.65
N THR A 96 -2.91 -3.86 -22.05
CA THR A 96 -4.01 -2.95 -22.31
C THR A 96 -3.51 -1.86 -23.23
N VAL A 97 -3.97 -1.87 -24.48
CA VAL A 97 -3.53 -0.89 -25.49
C VAL A 97 -4.51 0.28 -25.53
N PHE A 98 -4.00 1.45 -25.19
CA PHE A 98 -4.70 2.72 -25.39
C PHE A 98 -4.13 3.45 -26.61
N ARG A 99 -4.99 3.78 -27.57
CA ARG A 99 -4.62 4.58 -28.75
C ARG A 99 -5.29 5.94 -28.71
N ALA A 100 -4.52 6.99 -28.46
CA ALA A 100 -4.98 8.36 -28.69
C ALA A 100 -4.84 8.75 -30.16
N ARG A 101 -5.94 9.22 -30.76
CA ARG A 101 -5.91 9.92 -32.06
C ARG A 101 -6.24 11.38 -31.83
N THR A 102 -5.36 12.27 -32.27
CA THR A 102 -5.60 13.72 -32.22
C THR A 102 -5.72 14.27 -33.64
N TYR A 103 -6.74 15.10 -33.88
CA TYR A 103 -6.84 15.86 -35.12
C TYR A 103 -5.85 17.02 -35.11
N ALA A 104 -5.12 17.22 -36.20
CA ALA A 104 -4.16 18.31 -36.34
C ALA A 104 -4.90 19.63 -36.57
N THR A 105 -5.20 20.34 -35.49
CA THR A 105 -5.66 21.74 -35.52
C THR A 105 -4.50 22.68 -35.21
N THR A 106 -4.60 23.96 -35.59
CA THR A 106 -3.55 24.97 -35.31
C THR A 106 -3.23 25.07 -33.81
N GLY A 107 -4.26 24.96 -32.95
CA GLY A 107 -4.08 24.87 -31.50
C GLY A 107 -3.46 23.54 -31.05
N ALA A 108 -3.71 22.45 -31.78
CA ALA A 108 -3.13 21.15 -31.45
C ALA A 108 -1.62 21.06 -31.71
N LEU A 109 -1.12 21.78 -32.72
CA LEU A 109 0.30 21.90 -33.06
C LEU A 109 1.08 22.82 -32.11
N SER A 110 0.38 23.72 -31.41
CA SER A 110 0.99 24.65 -30.44
C SER A 110 1.28 24.00 -29.07
N VAL A 111 0.73 22.82 -28.79
CA VAL A 111 0.95 22.10 -27.52
C VAL A 111 2.24 21.30 -27.60
N LYS A 112 3.28 21.76 -26.88
CA LYS A 112 4.64 21.17 -26.89
C LYS A 112 4.69 19.73 -26.36
N SER A 113 3.83 19.36 -25.41
CA SER A 113 3.77 18.01 -24.85
C SER A 113 2.34 17.69 -24.41
N ARG A 114 1.81 16.55 -24.86
CA ARG A 114 0.52 16.02 -24.39
C ARG A 114 0.80 14.88 -23.41
N LYS A 115 0.27 15.01 -22.20
CA LYS A 115 0.25 13.95 -21.20
C LYS A 115 -1.18 13.48 -21.04
N ILE A 116 -1.38 12.17 -20.98
CA ILE A 116 -2.65 11.52 -20.65
C ILE A 116 -2.34 10.69 -19.42
N ASN A 117 -3.00 11.02 -18.32
CA ASN A 117 -2.89 10.27 -17.07
C ASN A 117 -4.02 9.25 -17.04
N PHE A 118 -3.74 8.07 -16.50
CA PHE A 118 -4.73 7.03 -16.31
C PHE A 118 -4.82 6.66 -14.84
N ASP A 119 -6.04 6.54 -14.34
CA ASP A 119 -6.32 5.81 -13.11
C ASP A 119 -6.68 4.38 -13.51
N LEU A 120 -5.75 3.45 -13.29
CA LEU A 120 -5.86 2.07 -13.72
C LEU A 120 -5.84 1.14 -12.52
N GLN A 121 -6.74 0.15 -12.56
CA GLN A 121 -6.74 -0.97 -11.65
C GLN A 121 -6.44 -2.24 -12.43
N ARG A 122 -5.45 -3.01 -11.97
CA ARG A 122 -5.07 -4.28 -12.62
C ARG A 122 -6.17 -5.32 -12.35
N MET A 123 -6.52 -6.08 -13.38
CA MET A 123 -7.38 -7.25 -13.25
C MET A 123 -6.50 -8.48 -13.07
N LEU A 124 -6.66 -9.19 -11.95
CA LEU A 124 -5.85 -10.37 -11.60
C LEU A 124 -6.75 -11.54 -11.20
N PRO A 125 -6.27 -12.78 -11.37
CA PRO A 125 -6.90 -13.93 -10.73
C PRO A 125 -6.76 -13.79 -9.21
N THR A 126 -7.78 -14.23 -8.48
CA THR A 126 -7.84 -14.18 -7.01
C THR A 126 -7.82 -15.59 -6.46
N PHE A 127 -7.37 -15.80 -5.22
CA PHE A 127 -7.44 -17.12 -4.60
C PHE A 127 -8.76 -17.33 -3.86
N LYS A 128 -9.50 -18.37 -4.24
CA LYS A 128 -10.77 -18.76 -3.61
C LYS A 128 -10.84 -20.27 -3.48
N ASN A 129 -11.34 -20.76 -2.34
CA ASN A 129 -11.58 -22.18 -2.08
C ASN A 129 -10.35 -23.08 -2.30
N GLY A 130 -9.14 -22.61 -1.97
CA GLY A 130 -7.92 -23.41 -2.08
C GLY A 130 -7.26 -23.42 -3.46
N ALA A 131 -7.77 -22.65 -4.44
CA ALA A 131 -7.18 -22.54 -5.77
C ALA A 131 -7.26 -21.11 -6.34
N MET A 132 -6.40 -20.79 -7.31
CA MET A 132 -6.49 -19.54 -8.07
C MET A 132 -7.70 -19.59 -9.03
N THR A 133 -8.45 -18.49 -9.14
CA THR A 133 -9.53 -18.36 -10.12
C THR A 133 -8.98 -18.25 -11.55
N THR A 134 -9.75 -18.70 -12.54
CA THR A 134 -9.44 -18.47 -13.96
C THR A 134 -9.95 -17.12 -14.46
N GLU A 135 -11.01 -16.59 -13.83
CA GLU A 135 -11.53 -15.26 -14.11
C GLU A 135 -10.67 -14.18 -13.45
N LEU A 136 -10.55 -13.04 -14.15
CA LEU A 136 -9.82 -11.86 -13.68
C LEU A 136 -10.78 -10.89 -12.98
N PHE A 137 -10.40 -10.42 -11.80
CA PHE A 137 -11.16 -9.45 -11.02
C PHE A 137 -10.33 -8.19 -10.79
N PRO A 138 -10.96 -6.99 -10.75
CA PRO A 138 -10.26 -5.78 -10.31
C PRO A 138 -9.85 -5.96 -8.84
N THR A 139 -8.56 -5.81 -8.55
CA THR A 139 -8.04 -6.01 -7.19
C THR A 139 -6.94 -5.01 -6.87
N SER A 140 -6.85 -4.69 -5.58
CA SER A 140 -5.76 -3.92 -4.96
C SER A 140 -5.06 -4.71 -3.86
N SER A 141 -5.40 -6.00 -3.70
CA SER A 141 -4.83 -6.89 -2.68
C SER A 141 -3.33 -7.09 -2.90
N PHE A 142 -2.54 -6.95 -1.84
CA PHE A 142 -1.12 -7.27 -1.90
C PHE A 142 -0.87 -8.75 -2.19
N ALA A 143 -1.76 -9.66 -1.76
CA ALA A 143 -1.59 -11.09 -1.98
C ALA A 143 -1.75 -11.46 -3.45
N ASP A 144 -2.80 -10.93 -4.10
CA ASP A 144 -3.01 -11.12 -5.54
C ASP A 144 -1.83 -10.52 -6.32
N ALA A 145 -1.38 -9.31 -5.94
CA ALA A 145 -0.24 -8.66 -6.56
C ALA A 145 1.06 -9.48 -6.40
N LEU A 146 1.36 -9.99 -5.20
CA LEU A 146 2.55 -10.79 -4.93
C LEU A 146 2.55 -12.08 -5.73
N VAL A 147 1.44 -12.82 -5.73
CA VAL A 147 1.30 -14.08 -6.48
C VAL A 147 1.43 -13.82 -7.97
N SER A 148 0.78 -12.78 -8.50
CA SER A 148 0.90 -12.41 -9.90
C SER A 148 2.32 -12.03 -10.28
N MET A 149 3.04 -11.26 -9.46
CA MET A 149 4.44 -10.87 -9.75
C MET A 149 5.39 -12.07 -9.65
N ALA A 150 5.15 -12.99 -8.71
CA ALA A 150 5.99 -14.17 -8.52
C ALA A 150 5.87 -15.15 -9.70
N LEU A 151 4.65 -15.37 -10.21
CA LEU A 151 4.38 -16.28 -11.33
C LEU A 151 4.69 -15.67 -12.71
N ASP A 152 4.95 -14.37 -12.79
CA ASP A 152 5.22 -13.69 -14.06
C ASP A 152 6.58 -14.11 -14.66
N ASP A 153 6.59 -14.47 -15.95
CA ASP A 153 7.77 -14.94 -16.69
C ASP A 153 8.88 -13.88 -16.85
N LYS A 154 8.57 -12.61 -16.64
CA LYS A 154 9.53 -11.50 -16.77
C LYS A 154 9.97 -10.98 -15.41
N ILE A 155 9.14 -11.08 -14.39
CA ILE A 155 9.43 -10.58 -13.04
C ILE A 155 9.98 -11.70 -12.15
N GLY A 156 9.11 -12.55 -11.58
CA GLY A 156 9.49 -13.51 -10.55
C GLY A 156 10.02 -14.84 -11.07
N ARG A 157 9.53 -15.31 -12.22
CA ARG A 157 9.85 -16.62 -12.82
C ARG A 157 9.76 -17.78 -11.85
N ARG A 158 8.76 -17.77 -10.97
CA ARG A 158 8.49 -18.85 -10.02
C ARG A 158 7.41 -19.76 -10.53
N THR A 159 7.47 -21.02 -10.12
CA THR A 159 6.37 -21.96 -10.31
C THR A 159 5.41 -21.92 -9.13
N ILE A 160 4.21 -22.46 -9.31
CA ILE A 160 3.20 -22.52 -8.25
C ILE A 160 3.69 -23.30 -7.02
N ASP A 161 4.56 -24.29 -7.23
CA ASP A 161 5.12 -25.13 -6.18
C ASP A 161 6.14 -24.40 -5.30
N GLU A 162 6.73 -23.32 -5.81
CA GLU A 162 7.68 -22.45 -5.10
C GLU A 162 6.98 -21.35 -4.29
N ILE A 163 5.64 -21.33 -4.25
CA ILE A 163 4.85 -20.31 -3.56
C ILE A 163 3.92 -21.01 -2.56
N ASP A 164 3.94 -20.56 -1.30
CA ASP A 164 2.97 -21.01 -0.31
C ASP A 164 1.72 -20.12 -0.37
N LEU A 165 0.81 -20.43 -1.30
CA LEU A 165 -0.44 -19.68 -1.48
C LEU A 165 -1.26 -19.61 -0.20
N GLU A 166 -1.37 -20.72 0.54
CA GLU A 166 -2.14 -20.77 1.77
C GLU A 166 -1.57 -19.81 2.81
N ASN A 167 -0.24 -19.81 3.01
CA ASN A 167 0.41 -18.86 3.90
C ASN A 167 0.18 -17.40 3.47
N ILE A 168 0.32 -17.09 2.17
CA ILE A 168 0.18 -15.71 1.66
C ILE A 168 -1.24 -15.18 1.87
N TYR A 169 -2.26 -15.96 1.49
CA TYR A 169 -3.66 -15.53 1.63
C TYR A 169 -4.15 -15.60 3.08
N ARG A 170 -3.64 -16.50 3.92
CA ARG A 170 -3.87 -16.43 5.36
C ARG A 170 -3.26 -15.16 5.95
N THR A 171 -2.05 -14.80 5.54
CA THR A 171 -1.40 -13.56 5.97
C THR A 171 -2.18 -12.32 5.55
N TYR A 172 -2.76 -12.33 4.35
CA TYR A 172 -3.68 -11.29 3.92
C TYR A 172 -4.87 -11.14 4.89
N ASN A 173 -5.56 -12.24 5.21
CA ASN A 173 -6.69 -12.20 6.14
C ASN A 173 -6.26 -11.76 7.54
N ASP A 174 -5.12 -12.25 8.05
CA ASP A 174 -4.57 -11.84 9.35
C ASP A 174 -4.31 -10.33 9.42
N VAL A 175 -3.81 -9.71 8.35
CA VAL A 175 -3.61 -8.25 8.27
C VAL A 175 -4.96 -7.53 8.30
N VAL A 176 -5.92 -7.96 7.49
CA VAL A 176 -7.26 -7.36 7.43
C VAL A 176 -7.96 -7.44 8.78
N ASP A 177 -7.91 -8.61 9.44
CA ASP A 177 -8.54 -8.85 10.73
C ASP A 177 -7.86 -8.04 11.85
N TYR A 178 -6.52 -7.95 11.83
CA TYR A 178 -5.77 -7.20 12.84
C TYR A 178 -6.07 -5.69 12.81
N PHE A 179 -6.17 -5.10 11.61
CA PHE A 179 -6.48 -3.68 11.46
C PHE A 179 -7.98 -3.38 11.35
N GLY A 180 -8.82 -4.41 11.20
CA GLY A 180 -10.27 -4.30 11.02
C GLY A 180 -10.68 -3.65 9.69
N THR A 181 -9.79 -3.61 8.69
CA THR A 181 -10.06 -2.99 7.40
C THR A 181 -9.24 -3.59 6.26
N PRO A 182 -9.83 -3.86 5.08
CA PRO A 182 -9.11 -4.33 3.91
C PRO A 182 -8.12 -3.29 3.37
N LEU A 183 -8.31 -2.01 3.70
CA LEU A 183 -7.42 -0.92 3.27
C LEU A 183 -5.98 -1.09 3.79
N ALA A 184 -5.78 -1.84 4.87
CA ALA A 184 -4.44 -2.12 5.41
C ALA A 184 -3.66 -3.15 4.58
N ALA A 185 -4.33 -3.87 3.68
CA ALA A 185 -3.79 -4.96 2.87
C ALA A 185 -3.74 -4.60 1.36
N GLU A 186 -3.66 -3.30 1.05
CA GLU A 186 -3.57 -2.81 -0.33
C GLU A 186 -2.11 -2.64 -0.78
N PHE A 187 -1.84 -2.88 -2.06
CA PHE A 187 -0.58 -2.50 -2.69
C PHE A 187 -0.86 -1.86 -4.06
N CYS A 188 -0.67 -0.55 -4.13
CA CYS A 188 -1.04 0.29 -5.28
C CYS A 188 0.17 1.07 -5.77
N THR A 189 0.94 0.50 -6.69
CA THR A 189 2.09 1.16 -7.32
C THR A 189 2.11 0.92 -8.82
N THR A 190 2.72 1.84 -9.55
CA THR A 190 3.18 1.60 -10.92
C THR A 190 4.59 1.03 -10.86
N ILE A 191 4.85 -0.01 -11.66
CA ILE A 191 6.18 -0.59 -11.83
C ILE A 191 6.62 -0.23 -13.25
N ASP A 192 7.43 0.82 -13.38
CA ASP A 192 7.89 1.37 -14.66
C ASP A 192 9.42 1.36 -14.84
N ASP A 193 10.18 1.00 -13.80
CA ASP A 193 11.63 0.87 -13.85
C ASP A 193 12.06 -0.56 -14.15
N THR A 194 12.83 -0.74 -15.24
CA THR A 194 13.39 -2.03 -15.65
C THR A 194 14.53 -2.53 -14.77
N ASN A 195 15.06 -1.69 -13.88
CA ASN A 195 16.17 -2.04 -12.99
C ASN A 195 15.72 -2.61 -11.65
N LEU A 196 14.41 -2.61 -11.35
CA LEU A 196 13.89 -3.18 -10.11
C LEU A 196 13.92 -4.70 -10.18
N SER A 197 14.63 -5.31 -9.24
CA SER A 197 14.63 -6.76 -9.07
C SER A 197 13.32 -7.27 -8.47
N PHE A 198 13.02 -8.55 -8.67
CA PHE A 198 11.87 -9.19 -8.03
C PHE A 198 11.94 -9.08 -6.49
N GLU A 199 13.12 -9.28 -5.92
CA GLU A 199 13.36 -9.19 -4.48
C GLU A 199 13.10 -7.78 -3.93
N GLU A 200 13.48 -6.73 -4.66
CA GLU A 200 13.15 -5.34 -4.29
C GLU A 200 11.65 -5.06 -4.40
N LEU A 201 10.96 -5.58 -5.43
CA LEU A 201 9.51 -5.45 -5.55
C LEU A 201 8.77 -6.13 -4.41
N VAL A 202 9.19 -7.35 -4.05
CA VAL A 202 8.63 -8.08 -2.91
C VAL A 202 8.89 -7.35 -1.60
N THR A 203 10.08 -6.74 -1.43
CA THR A 203 10.41 -5.94 -0.25
C THR A 203 9.53 -4.70 -0.15
N ASN A 204 9.40 -3.94 -1.25
CA ASN A 204 8.53 -2.77 -1.32
C ASN A 204 7.06 -3.12 -1.00
N LEU A 205 6.58 -4.24 -1.52
CA LEU A 205 5.24 -4.75 -1.21
C LEU A 205 5.10 -5.11 0.26
N CYS A 206 6.06 -5.87 0.82
CA CYS A 206 6.06 -6.26 2.23
C CYS A 206 6.08 -5.06 3.18
N ASP A 207 6.89 -4.05 2.87
CA ASP A 207 6.99 -2.81 3.65
C ASP A 207 5.67 -2.02 3.65
N ALA A 208 4.88 -2.07 2.57
CA ALA A 208 3.57 -1.43 2.52
C ALA A 208 2.53 -2.09 3.46
N VAL A 209 2.68 -3.40 3.72
CA VAL A 209 1.67 -4.25 4.42
C VAL A 209 2.20 -4.94 5.67
N PHE A 210 3.24 -4.37 6.31
CA PHE A 210 3.77 -4.84 7.60
C PHE A 210 4.29 -6.29 7.59
N CYS A 211 4.66 -6.79 6.42
CA CYS A 211 5.08 -8.16 6.24
C CYS A 211 6.59 -8.27 6.03
N THR A 212 7.11 -9.48 6.05
CA THR A 212 8.47 -9.79 5.61
C THR A 212 8.44 -11.09 4.85
N ALA A 213 8.96 -11.04 3.63
CA ALA A 213 9.09 -12.23 2.80
C ALA A 213 10.30 -13.05 3.25
N TYR A 214 10.14 -14.38 3.26
CA TYR A 214 11.22 -15.31 3.51
C TYR A 214 10.99 -16.59 2.69
N ARG A 215 12.03 -17.41 2.57
CA ARG A 215 11.95 -18.72 1.92
C ARG A 215 12.17 -19.82 2.94
N GLN A 216 11.32 -20.84 2.90
CA GLN A 216 11.47 -22.06 3.69
C GLN A 216 11.02 -23.25 2.83
N ASN A 217 11.83 -24.31 2.79
CA ASN A 217 11.56 -25.50 1.97
C ASN A 217 11.31 -25.16 0.49
N ASN A 218 12.11 -24.24 -0.06
CA ASN A 218 11.96 -23.70 -1.43
C ASN A 218 10.63 -22.99 -1.72
N LYS A 219 9.82 -22.67 -0.69
CA LYS A 219 8.58 -21.93 -0.82
C LYS A 219 8.72 -20.50 -0.31
N LEU A 220 8.24 -19.54 -1.10
CA LEU A 220 8.06 -18.16 -0.70
C LEU A 220 6.90 -18.07 0.29
N LYS A 221 7.17 -17.47 1.46
CA LYS A 221 6.23 -17.26 2.54
C LYS A 221 6.30 -15.82 3.01
N LEU A 222 5.24 -15.37 3.68
CA LEU A 222 5.15 -14.10 4.35
C LEU A 222 5.03 -14.30 5.86
N TYR A 223 5.70 -13.41 6.58
CA TYR A 223 5.53 -13.23 8.01
C TYR A 223 4.90 -11.86 8.26
N PHE A 224 3.74 -11.83 8.91
CA PHE A 224 3.11 -10.58 9.33
C PHE A 224 3.56 -10.21 10.75
N GLU A 225 4.11 -9.01 10.90
CA GLU A 225 4.57 -8.51 12.19
C GLU A 225 3.39 -8.05 13.06
N ARG A 226 3.01 -8.87 14.02
CA ARG A 226 1.97 -8.54 15.02
C ARG A 226 2.37 -8.97 16.43
N PRO A 227 1.75 -8.40 17.48
CA PRO A 227 1.91 -8.90 18.84
C PRO A 227 1.50 -10.38 18.92
N THR A 228 2.31 -11.17 19.62
CA THR A 228 2.05 -12.58 19.92
C THR A 228 2.21 -12.81 21.42
N ASP A 229 1.30 -13.59 22.01
CA ASP A 229 1.30 -13.85 23.45
C ASP A 229 2.42 -14.81 23.86
N ASN A 230 2.66 -15.83 23.02
CA ASN A 230 3.64 -16.88 23.29
C ASN A 230 4.91 -16.68 22.47
N SER A 231 6.05 -17.04 23.06
CA SER A 231 7.32 -17.15 22.34
C SER A 231 7.39 -18.54 21.74
N VAL A 232 7.93 -18.64 20.52
CA VAL A 232 8.16 -19.92 19.84
C VAL A 232 9.21 -20.74 20.60
N MET A 233 10.20 -20.05 21.17
CA MET A 233 11.30 -20.69 21.89
C MET A 233 11.78 -19.83 23.05
N LEU A 234 12.24 -20.50 24.12
CA LEU A 234 12.93 -19.91 25.26
C LEU A 234 14.42 -20.27 25.20
N PHE A 235 15.27 -19.25 25.25
CA PHE A 235 16.72 -19.41 25.39
C PHE A 235 17.15 -19.12 26.83
N ASN A 236 17.94 -20.03 27.38
CA ASN A 236 18.57 -19.91 28.69
C ASN A 236 20.04 -20.36 28.59
N PHE A 237 20.76 -20.36 29.70
CA PHE A 237 22.17 -20.77 29.79
C PHE A 237 22.49 -22.16 29.22
N ARG A 238 21.50 -23.06 29.09
CA ARG A 238 21.72 -24.39 28.50
C ARG A 238 21.82 -24.32 26.98
N ASN A 239 20.96 -23.50 26.38
CA ASN A 239 20.78 -23.45 24.93
C ASN A 239 21.59 -22.31 24.30
N ILE A 240 22.12 -21.39 25.10
CA ILE A 240 23.03 -20.33 24.69
C ILE A 240 24.46 -20.83 24.84
N ILE A 241 25.26 -20.73 23.78
CA ILE A 241 26.68 -21.11 23.80
C ILE A 241 27.44 -20.18 24.75
N PRO A 242 28.27 -20.72 25.67
CA PRO A 242 29.09 -19.91 26.56
C PRO A 242 29.93 -18.85 25.83
N ASP A 243 30.14 -17.70 26.47
CA ASP A 243 30.89 -16.55 25.94
C ASP A 243 30.36 -15.87 24.66
N SER A 244 29.23 -16.32 24.11
CA SER A 244 28.62 -15.70 22.91
C SER A 244 27.63 -14.57 23.22
N TYR A 245 27.10 -14.53 24.45
CA TYR A 245 25.99 -13.64 24.82
C TYR A 245 26.40 -12.17 24.97
N LYS A 246 25.78 -11.33 24.15
CA LYS A 246 25.90 -9.87 24.13
C LYS A 246 24.52 -9.24 24.32
N HIS A 247 24.46 -8.26 25.21
CA HIS A 247 23.27 -7.46 25.47
C HIS A 247 23.69 -6.00 25.36
N ASP A 248 23.14 -5.34 24.35
CA ASP A 248 23.36 -3.92 24.08
C ASP A 248 22.09 -3.14 24.42
N LEU A 249 22.26 -2.10 25.22
CA LEU A 249 21.22 -1.15 25.54
C LEU A 249 21.61 0.21 24.97
N THR A 250 20.89 0.64 23.94
CA THR A 250 21.08 1.96 23.34
C THR A 250 20.34 2.99 24.17
N PHE A 251 21.09 3.91 24.78
CA PHE A 251 20.56 5.08 25.46
C PHE A 251 20.44 6.23 24.47
N GLY A 252 19.21 6.52 24.03
CA GLY A 252 18.93 7.53 23.02
C GLY A 252 17.81 7.09 22.09
N VAL A 253 17.55 7.87 21.05
CA VAL A 253 16.71 7.45 19.92
C VAL A 253 17.64 6.84 18.87
N MET A 254 17.24 5.74 18.25
CA MET A 254 18.06 5.08 17.23
C MET A 254 18.43 6.09 16.13
N ASP A 255 19.73 6.19 15.82
CA ASP A 255 20.31 7.14 14.86
C ASP A 255 20.04 8.63 15.14
N ASP A 256 19.74 9.00 16.40
CA ASP A 256 19.45 10.38 16.83
C ASP A 256 18.30 11.06 16.06
N TYR A 257 17.38 10.28 15.50
CA TYR A 257 16.18 10.84 14.89
C TYR A 257 15.22 11.37 15.96
N ASP A 258 14.75 12.61 15.80
CA ASP A 258 13.82 13.25 16.74
C ASP A 258 12.36 13.28 16.25
N GLY A 259 12.12 12.71 15.07
CA GLY A 259 10.80 12.57 14.46
C GLY A 259 10.77 11.59 13.30
N LEU A 260 9.59 11.45 12.68
CA LEU A 260 9.36 10.68 11.46
C LEU A 260 8.55 11.55 10.49
N ILE A 261 9.01 11.61 9.23
CA ILE A 261 8.23 12.13 8.10
C ILE A 261 7.92 10.94 7.20
N TYR A 262 6.65 10.58 7.11
CA TYR A 262 6.18 9.50 6.25
C TYR A 262 5.42 10.09 5.06
N GLU A 263 5.97 9.94 3.85
CA GLU A 263 5.41 10.42 2.60
C GLU A 263 4.61 9.30 1.90
N TYR A 264 3.36 9.58 1.54
CA TYR A 264 2.50 8.70 0.72
C TYR A 264 1.78 9.49 -0.38
N THR A 265 1.29 8.79 -1.41
CA THR A 265 0.66 9.42 -2.59
C THR A 265 -0.87 9.34 -2.51
N ASP A 266 -1.55 10.49 -2.49
CA ASP A 266 -3.03 10.53 -2.40
C ASP A 266 -3.68 9.88 -3.64
N PRO A 267 -4.69 9.01 -3.49
CA PRO A 267 -5.46 8.44 -4.60
C PRO A 267 -6.23 9.47 -5.44
N ALA A 268 -6.58 10.64 -4.88
CA ALA A 268 -7.47 11.59 -5.56
C ALA A 268 -6.77 12.45 -6.61
N ASP A 269 -5.51 12.83 -6.39
CA ASP A 269 -4.80 13.81 -7.21
C ASP A 269 -3.30 13.54 -7.42
N ASP A 270 -2.81 12.35 -7.02
CA ASP A 270 -1.40 11.97 -7.03
C ASP A 270 -0.48 12.92 -6.23
N SER A 271 -1.04 13.76 -5.35
CA SER A 271 -0.24 14.63 -4.51
C SER A 271 0.49 13.83 -3.42
N ARG A 272 1.71 14.25 -3.10
CA ARG A 272 2.50 13.67 -2.01
C ARG A 272 2.09 14.31 -0.70
N ILE A 273 1.61 13.49 0.24
CA ILE A 273 1.17 13.90 1.56
C ILE A 273 2.16 13.38 2.60
N ASN A 274 2.58 14.29 3.48
CA ASN A 274 3.50 13.97 4.58
C ASN A 274 2.74 13.86 5.91
N ILE A 275 2.95 12.74 6.60
CA ILE A 275 2.58 12.53 8.00
C ILE A 275 3.80 12.86 8.85
N TYR A 276 3.63 13.80 9.78
CA TYR A 276 4.68 14.25 10.70
C TYR A 276 4.41 13.68 12.09
N LEU A 277 5.40 12.98 12.67
CA LEU A 277 5.34 12.45 14.03
C LEU A 277 6.62 12.88 14.80
N PRO A 278 6.51 13.32 16.06
CA PRO A 278 5.27 13.61 16.79
C PRO A 278 4.59 14.90 16.29
N ASP A 279 5.35 15.82 15.72
CA ASP A 279 4.88 17.09 15.17
C ASP A 279 5.82 17.57 14.04
N LYS A 280 5.61 18.80 13.56
CA LYS A 280 6.44 19.43 12.52
C LYS A 280 7.72 20.09 13.07
N GLY A 281 7.96 20.02 14.39
CA GLY A 281 9.07 20.67 15.07
C GLY A 281 10.35 19.84 15.11
N ALA A 282 10.32 18.60 14.61
CA ALA A 282 11.48 17.72 14.48
C ALA A 282 12.60 18.37 13.66
N LYS A 283 13.83 18.38 14.19
CA LYS A 283 15.03 18.95 13.56
C LYS A 283 15.79 17.93 12.72
N ASN A 284 15.76 16.66 13.13
CA ASN A 284 16.37 15.53 12.44
C ASN A 284 15.34 14.38 12.31
N PRO A 285 14.29 14.56 11.49
CA PRO A 285 13.31 13.50 11.28
C PRO A 285 13.85 12.40 10.36
N LYS A 286 13.47 11.16 10.63
CA LYS A 286 13.64 10.07 9.66
C LYS A 286 12.64 10.24 8.52
N GLU A 287 13.13 10.45 7.31
CA GLU A 287 12.29 10.54 6.12
C GLU A 287 12.05 9.15 5.51
N VAL A 288 10.79 8.78 5.34
CA VAL A 288 10.38 7.52 4.73
C VAL A 288 9.44 7.83 3.57
N LYS A 289 9.87 7.44 2.37
CA LYS A 289 9.05 7.53 1.15
C LYS A 289 8.42 6.17 0.90
N SER A 290 7.11 6.10 1.08
CA SER A 290 6.40 4.83 0.89
C SER A 290 6.23 4.51 -0.59
N VAL A 291 6.29 3.21 -0.90
CA VAL A 291 5.99 2.65 -2.22
C VAL A 291 4.74 1.80 -2.07
N GLY A 292 3.76 1.98 -2.96
CA GLY A 292 2.54 1.18 -2.95
C GLY A 292 1.46 1.58 -1.92
N VAL A 293 1.74 2.54 -1.04
CA VAL A 293 0.77 3.04 -0.05
C VAL A 293 0.07 4.28 -0.60
N ARG A 294 -1.23 4.15 -0.87
CA ARG A 294 -2.04 5.29 -1.37
C ARG A 294 -3.09 5.76 -0.37
N ASN A 295 -3.72 4.86 0.36
CA ASN A 295 -4.79 5.25 1.26
C ASN A 295 -4.24 5.82 2.60
N LYS A 296 -4.95 6.79 3.15
CA LYS A 296 -4.57 7.50 4.39
C LYS A 296 -4.49 6.56 5.61
N TRP A 297 -5.32 5.53 5.67
CA TRP A 297 -5.39 4.62 6.82
C TRP A 297 -4.14 3.75 6.90
N GLN A 298 -3.76 3.13 5.80
CA GLN A 298 -2.53 2.35 5.67
C GLN A 298 -1.29 3.21 5.93
N ALA A 299 -1.25 4.44 5.41
CA ALA A 299 -0.17 5.39 5.69
C ALA A 299 -0.08 5.72 7.19
N HIS A 300 -1.21 5.94 7.85
CA HIS A 300 -1.26 6.16 9.30
C HIS A 300 -0.72 4.95 10.08
N PHE A 301 -1.15 3.73 9.75
CA PHE A 301 -0.66 2.53 10.41
C PHE A 301 0.86 2.35 10.24
N ASN A 302 1.39 2.54 9.02
CA ASN A 302 2.83 2.49 8.74
C ASN A 302 3.62 3.54 9.51
N ALA A 303 3.18 4.79 9.47
CA ALA A 303 3.85 5.88 10.17
C ALA A 303 3.94 5.62 11.68
N TYR A 304 2.83 5.26 12.33
CA TYR A 304 2.81 5.05 13.79
C TYR A 304 3.59 3.80 14.22
N ARG A 305 3.58 2.73 13.42
CA ARG A 305 4.38 1.53 13.72
C ARG A 305 5.88 1.82 13.61
N LEU A 306 6.32 2.50 12.55
CA LEU A 306 7.71 2.93 12.38
C LEU A 306 8.14 3.87 13.51
N TRP A 307 7.29 4.82 13.88
CA TRP A 307 7.54 5.75 14.98
C TRP A 307 7.68 5.02 16.32
N ASN A 308 6.80 4.05 16.60
CA ASN A 308 6.88 3.26 17.83
C ASN A 308 8.14 2.41 17.87
N LYS A 309 8.56 1.80 16.75
CA LYS A 309 9.85 1.10 16.68
C LYS A 309 11.01 2.02 17.02
N LEU A 310 11.06 3.21 16.41
CA LEU A 310 12.11 4.19 16.66
C LEU A 310 12.21 4.60 18.14
N ARG A 311 11.08 4.71 18.84
CA ARG A 311 11.03 5.10 20.26
C ARG A 311 11.37 3.98 21.23
N PHE A 312 10.87 2.78 20.96
CA PHE A 312 10.84 1.69 21.93
C PHE A 312 11.88 0.60 21.66
N GLN A 313 12.44 0.51 20.45
CA GLN A 313 13.49 -0.45 20.12
C GLN A 313 14.85 0.02 20.65
N ARG A 314 15.11 -0.25 21.93
CA ARG A 314 16.34 0.17 22.63
C ARG A 314 17.27 -0.97 23.02
N LYS A 315 16.77 -2.19 23.01
CA LYS A 315 17.50 -3.40 23.44
C LYS A 315 17.81 -4.25 22.24
N SER A 316 19.06 -4.67 22.13
CA SER A 316 19.51 -5.70 21.21
C SER A 316 20.18 -6.82 22.00
N ILE A 317 19.86 -8.06 21.66
CA ILE A 317 20.48 -9.24 22.24
C ILE A 317 21.05 -10.06 21.09
N THR A 318 22.28 -10.51 21.22
CA THR A 318 22.97 -11.34 20.22
C THR A 318 23.69 -12.47 20.95
N PHE A 319 23.50 -13.70 20.50
CA PHE A 319 24.15 -14.89 21.06
C PHE A 319 24.20 -16.00 20.02
N ASP A 320 25.13 -16.93 20.20
CA ASP A 320 25.14 -18.20 19.48
C ASP A 320 24.31 -19.20 20.26
N ALA A 321 23.47 -19.96 19.56
CA ALA A 321 22.55 -20.92 20.15
C ALA A 321 22.89 -22.36 19.73
N ALA A 322 22.49 -23.32 20.55
CA ALA A 322 22.59 -24.74 20.25
C ALA A 322 21.59 -25.16 19.13
N PRO A 323 21.76 -26.36 18.52
CA PRO A 323 21.10 -26.77 17.28
C PRO A 323 19.57 -26.74 17.30
N GLU A 324 18.93 -26.81 18.46
CA GLU A 324 17.48 -26.66 18.60
C GLU A 324 16.96 -25.30 18.09
N SER A 325 17.83 -24.30 17.98
CA SER A 325 17.50 -22.99 17.40
C SER A 325 17.18 -23.04 15.90
N GLU A 326 17.54 -24.12 15.20
CA GLU A 326 17.22 -24.33 13.77
C GLU A 326 15.70 -24.42 13.50
N LEU A 327 14.89 -24.65 14.54
CA LEU A 327 13.42 -24.65 14.42
C LEU A 327 12.83 -23.25 14.21
N LEU A 328 13.60 -22.20 14.53
CA LEU A 328 13.12 -20.82 14.42
C LEU A 328 13.10 -20.35 12.97
N VAL A 329 12.11 -19.53 12.68
CA VAL A 329 11.96 -18.84 11.41
C VAL A 329 12.23 -17.35 11.61
N LEU A 330 12.59 -16.67 10.53
CA LEU A 330 12.84 -15.23 10.56
C LEU A 330 11.66 -14.48 11.19
N ARG A 331 11.97 -13.61 12.17
CA ARG A 331 11.03 -12.79 12.96
C ARG A 331 10.16 -13.54 13.97
N ASP A 332 10.42 -14.83 14.24
CA ASP A 332 9.77 -15.50 15.35
C ASP A 332 10.07 -14.80 16.68
N ARG A 333 9.04 -14.69 17.53
CA ARG A 333 9.20 -14.15 18.87
C ARG A 333 9.91 -15.18 19.73
N ILE A 334 11.06 -14.79 20.29
CA ILE A 334 11.82 -15.59 21.24
C ILE A 334 11.73 -14.99 22.64
N ALA A 335 11.82 -15.83 23.66
CA ALA A 335 12.08 -15.42 25.03
C ALA A 335 13.54 -15.71 25.35
N VAL A 336 14.21 -14.79 26.05
CA VAL A 336 15.62 -14.96 26.45
C VAL A 336 15.71 -14.66 27.93
N ALA A 337 16.19 -15.63 28.71
CA ALA A 337 16.45 -15.45 30.13
C ALA A 337 17.74 -14.63 30.31
N ASP A 338 17.64 -13.49 31.00
CA ASP A 338 18.80 -12.66 31.32
C ASP A 338 19.49 -13.17 32.59
N TYR A 339 20.56 -13.94 32.41
CA TYR A 339 21.33 -14.52 33.52
C TYR A 339 22.23 -13.50 34.24
N ARG A 340 22.39 -12.27 33.73
CA ARG A 340 23.11 -11.19 34.43
C ARG A 340 22.25 -10.58 35.53
N ASN A 341 20.95 -10.76 35.45
CA ASN A 341 20.01 -10.33 36.47
C ASN A 341 19.90 -11.43 37.53
N GLY A 342 20.41 -11.18 38.75
CA GLY A 342 20.38 -12.14 39.86
C GLY A 342 18.98 -12.55 40.35
N ILE A 343 17.92 -12.02 39.74
CA ILE A 343 16.52 -12.39 39.97
C ILE A 343 16.12 -13.61 39.13
N HIS A 344 16.72 -13.80 37.95
CA HIS A 344 16.37 -14.90 37.06
C HIS A 344 17.20 -16.13 37.42
N GLN A 345 16.52 -17.14 37.96
CA GLN A 345 17.09 -18.46 38.18
C GLN A 345 16.75 -19.34 36.99
N SER A 346 17.68 -20.21 36.63
CA SER A 346 17.52 -21.09 35.48
C SER A 346 18.13 -22.43 35.80
N GLY A 347 17.47 -23.50 35.38
CA GLY A 347 17.83 -24.88 35.66
C GLY A 347 17.14 -25.83 34.70
N GLU A 348 17.33 -27.13 34.89
CA GLU A 348 16.57 -28.18 34.23
C GLU A 348 15.85 -29.05 35.26
N VAL A 349 14.72 -29.64 34.84
CA VAL A 349 14.13 -30.75 35.58
C VAL A 349 14.91 -32.00 35.21
N VAL A 350 15.72 -32.49 36.15
CA VAL A 350 16.53 -33.71 36.00
C VAL A 350 15.65 -34.95 36.12
N GLN A 351 14.64 -34.89 36.99
CA GLN A 351 13.72 -36.00 37.23
C GLN A 351 12.36 -35.48 37.69
N GLN A 352 11.29 -36.18 37.29
CA GLN A 352 9.94 -35.94 37.79
C GLN A 352 9.37 -37.24 38.37
N GLU A 353 9.03 -37.21 39.66
CA GLU A 353 8.34 -38.29 40.36
C GLU A 353 6.98 -37.78 40.85
N GLY A 354 5.95 -37.95 40.02
CA GLY A 354 4.61 -37.42 40.29
C GLY A 354 4.60 -35.90 40.35
N LEU A 355 4.38 -35.34 41.55
CA LEU A 355 4.38 -33.90 41.84
C LEU A 355 5.73 -33.38 42.37
N ILE A 356 6.73 -34.26 42.52
CA ILE A 356 8.06 -33.89 42.97
C ILE A 356 8.96 -33.72 41.75
N LEU A 357 9.58 -32.54 41.63
CA LEU A 357 10.55 -32.22 40.60
C LEU A 357 11.94 -32.16 41.23
N THR A 358 12.89 -32.93 40.68
CA THR A 358 14.32 -32.80 40.98
C THR A 358 14.92 -31.83 39.97
N LEU A 359 15.44 -30.72 40.47
CA LEU A 359 16.01 -29.66 39.64
C LEU A 359 17.54 -29.74 39.65
N SER A 360 18.18 -29.24 38.60
CA SER A 360 19.66 -29.19 38.53
C SER A 360 20.28 -28.15 39.46
N HIS A 361 19.52 -27.13 39.85
CA HIS A 361 19.90 -26.07 40.77
C HIS A 361 18.72 -25.76 41.69
N ASP A 362 19.00 -25.27 42.89
CA ASP A 362 17.96 -24.78 43.80
C ASP A 362 17.24 -23.57 43.20
N VAL A 363 15.91 -23.56 43.29
CA VAL A 363 15.05 -22.49 42.76
C VAL A 363 14.13 -21.98 43.85
N ASP A 364 14.05 -20.66 44.00
CA ASP A 364 13.19 -19.96 44.94
C ASP A 364 11.82 -19.68 44.31
N PHE A 365 10.83 -20.49 44.68
CA PHE A 365 9.44 -20.26 44.25
C PHE A 365 8.78 -19.18 45.11
N ILE A 366 8.73 -17.94 44.60
CA ILE A 366 8.04 -16.82 45.25
C ILE A 366 6.59 -16.75 44.73
N ALA A 367 5.61 -16.87 45.64
CA ALA A 367 4.20 -16.79 45.30
C ALA A 367 3.86 -15.49 44.53
N GLY A 368 3.17 -15.62 43.39
CA GLY A 368 2.72 -14.50 42.57
C GLY A 368 3.78 -13.87 41.65
N LYS A 369 4.96 -14.48 41.53
CA LYS A 369 5.98 -14.10 40.54
C LYS A 369 6.28 -15.29 39.64
N SER A 370 6.09 -15.11 38.33
CA SER A 370 6.45 -16.07 37.27
C SER A 370 7.74 -15.65 36.59
#